data_AF-A0A1I5UGB0-F1
#
_entry.id   AF-A0A1I5UGB0-F1
#
_cell.length_a   1.000
_cell.length_b   1.000
_cell.length_c   1.000
_cell.angle_alpha   90.00
_cell.angle_beta   90.00
_cell.angle_gamma   90.00
#
_symmetry.space_group_name_H-M   'P 1'
#
loop_
_entity.id
_entity.type
_entity.pdbx_description
1 polymer ?
#
loop_
_entity_poly.entity_id
_entity_poly.type
_entity_poly.pdbx_seq_one_letter_code
_entity_poly.pdbx_strand_id
1 'polypeptide(L)'
;MSEKRNMVICAAAREIGISEGNMLNVFVTYQHGIYEVTFTTEWMTYDMFIDENTMEVLGIDYRPIPINSLLAKLPEAVQDVS
;
A
#
# COMPACT_ATOMS: atom_id res chain seq x y z
N MET A 1 12.14 12.78 -10.44
CA MET A 1 11.81 11.60 -9.59
C MET A 1 10.43 11.67 -8.94
N SER A 2 9.92 12.85 -8.54
CA SER A 2 8.60 12.96 -7.88
C SER A 2 7.41 12.61 -8.79
N GLU A 3 7.46 12.96 -10.08
CA GLU A 3 6.35 12.75 -11.01
C GLU A 3 6.08 11.27 -11.29
N LYS A 4 7.11 10.49 -11.66
CA LYS A 4 6.99 9.03 -11.83
C LYS A 4 6.50 8.34 -10.56
N ARG A 5 7.03 8.73 -9.39
CA ARG A 5 6.57 8.17 -8.11
C ARG A 5 5.07 8.38 -7.91
N ASN A 6 4.54 9.57 -8.21
CA ASN A 6 3.12 9.85 -8.09
C ASN A 6 2.30 9.02 -9.09
N MET A 7 2.74 8.92 -10.35
CA MET A 7 2.07 8.09 -11.37
C MET A 7 1.97 6.62 -10.94
N VAL A 8 3.05 6.08 -10.39
CA VAL A 8 3.13 4.70 -9.88
C VAL A 8 2.17 4.48 -8.71
N ILE A 9 2.04 5.44 -7.80
CA ILE A 9 1.06 5.39 -6.70
C ILE A 9 -0.37 5.42 -7.24
N CYS A 10 -0.67 6.32 -8.20
CA CYS A 10 -1.98 6.38 -8.85
C CYS A 10 -2.31 5.06 -9.58
N ALA A 11 -1.32 4.46 -10.25
CA ALA A 11 -1.48 3.18 -10.94
C ALA A 11 -1.82 2.06 -9.94
N ALA A 12 -1.09 1.98 -8.81
CA ALA A 12 -1.37 1.04 -7.73
C ALA A 12 -2.78 1.21 -7.14
N ALA A 13 -3.19 2.45 -6.84
CA ALA A 13 -4.50 2.76 -6.28
C ALA A 13 -5.63 2.35 -7.25
N ARG A 14 -5.46 2.69 -8.54
CA ARG A 14 -6.42 2.36 -9.61
C ARG A 14 -6.59 0.85 -9.77
N GLU A 15 -5.50 0.09 -9.69
CA GLU A 15 -5.51 -1.37 -9.90
C GLU A 15 -6.46 -2.09 -8.94
N ILE A 16 -6.48 -1.68 -7.66
CA ILE A 16 -7.36 -2.27 -6.64
C ILE A 16 -8.64 -1.45 -6.39
N GLY A 17 -8.89 -0.43 -7.22
CA GLY A 17 -10.12 0.36 -7.17
C GLY A 17 -10.28 1.22 -5.91
N ILE A 18 -9.18 1.76 -5.37
CA ILE A 18 -9.22 2.69 -4.22
C ILE A 18 -8.72 4.09 -4.60
N SER A 19 -9.02 5.06 -3.74
CA SER A 19 -8.38 6.38 -3.76
C SER A 19 -6.99 6.29 -3.11
N GLU A 20 -6.03 7.09 -3.62
CA GLU A 20 -4.71 7.25 -3.02
C GLU A 20 -4.77 7.72 -1.56
N GLY A 21 -5.83 8.45 -1.19
CA GLY A 21 -6.06 8.88 0.20
C GLY A 21 -6.34 7.74 1.18
N ASN A 22 -6.74 6.56 0.67
CA ASN A 22 -6.94 5.36 1.48
C ASN A 22 -5.64 4.53 1.62
N MET A 23 -4.56 4.92 0.93
CA MET A 23 -3.26 4.28 1.06
C MET A 23 -2.49 4.87 2.24
N LEU A 24 -2.13 4.01 3.17
CA LEU A 24 -1.37 4.34 4.38
C LEU A 24 0.04 3.75 4.28
N ASN A 25 1.04 4.45 4.82
CA ASN A 25 2.43 4.00 4.87
C ASN A 25 2.97 3.58 3.49
N VAL A 26 2.81 4.45 2.48
CA VAL A 26 3.22 4.16 1.10
C VAL A 26 4.74 4.22 0.96
N PHE A 27 5.33 3.08 0.61
CA PHE A 27 6.74 2.94 0.24
C PHE A 27 6.84 2.61 -1.25
N VAL A 28 7.76 3.28 -1.93
CA VAL A 28 8.03 3.03 -3.36
C VAL A 28 9.51 2.81 -3.51
N THR A 29 9.89 1.64 -3.99
CA THR A 29 11.27 1.34 -4.40
C THR A 29 11.32 1.14 -5.92
N TYR A 30 12.51 1.24 -6.50
CA TYR A 30 12.71 1.09 -7.94
C TYR A 30 13.94 0.23 -8.18
N GLN A 31 13.77 -0.84 -8.96
CA GLN A 31 14.84 -1.75 -9.35
C GLN A 31 14.62 -2.26 -10.78
N HIS A 32 15.63 -2.12 -11.63
CA HIS A 32 15.68 -2.71 -12.98
C HIS A 32 14.43 -2.43 -13.86
N GLY A 33 13.93 -1.20 -13.87
CA GLY A 33 12.76 -0.84 -14.70
C GLY A 33 11.41 -1.20 -14.06
N ILE A 34 11.41 -1.70 -12.83
CA ILE A 34 10.20 -2.07 -12.10
C ILE A 34 10.14 -1.24 -10.82
N TYR A 35 8.98 -0.64 -10.56
CA TYR A 35 8.63 -0.06 -9.28
C TYR A 35 7.96 -1.10 -8.40
N GLU A 36 8.39 -1.19 -7.15
CA GLU A 36 7.68 -1.93 -6.11
C GLU A 36 6.97 -0.92 -5.22
N VAL A 37 5.66 -1.08 -5.06
CA VAL A 37 4.81 -0.24 -4.23
C VAL A 37 4.25 -1.07 -3.10
N THR A 38 4.71 -0.77 -1.89
CA THR A 38 4.16 -1.35 -0.66
C THR A 38 3.29 -0.32 0.03
N PHE A 39 2.06 -0.69 0.38
CA PHE A 39 1.19 0.16 1.17
C PHE A 39 0.20 -0.65 1.99
N THR A 40 -0.44 0.01 2.93
CA THR A 40 -1.49 -0.57 3.76
C THR A 40 -2.80 0.16 3.53
N THR A 41 -3.92 -0.54 3.63
CA THR A 41 -5.23 0.06 3.86
C THR A 41 -5.61 -0.11 5.32
N GLU A 42 -6.86 0.09 5.67
CA GLU A 42 -7.37 -0.23 7.02
C GLU A 42 -7.22 -1.71 7.36
N TRP A 43 -7.35 -2.60 6.37
CA TRP A 43 -7.48 -4.05 6.59
C TRP A 43 -6.39 -4.90 5.95
N MET A 44 -5.73 -4.40 4.91
CA MET A 44 -4.82 -5.19 4.06
C MET A 44 -3.48 -4.48 3.88
N THR A 45 -2.41 -5.26 3.75
CA THR A 45 -1.14 -4.83 3.18
C THR A 45 -1.09 -5.29 1.72
N TYR A 46 -0.62 -4.43 0.84
CA TYR A 46 -0.41 -4.69 -0.58
C TYR A 46 1.06 -4.48 -0.94
N ASP A 47 1.57 -5.38 -1.77
CA ASP A 47 2.88 -5.30 -2.41
C ASP A 47 2.64 -5.45 -3.93
N MET A 48 2.94 -4.41 -4.71
CA MET A 48 2.66 -4.36 -6.14
C MET A 48 3.91 -4.09 -6.96
N PHE A 49 4.03 -4.75 -8.11
CA PHE A 49 5.12 -4.55 -9.06
C PHE A 49 4.58 -3.86 -10.31
N ILE A 50 5.18 -2.72 -10.68
CA ILE A 50 4.68 -1.83 -11.73
C ILE A 50 5.78 -1.55 -12.74
N ASP A 51 5.51 -1.74 -14.02
CA ASP A 51 6.47 -1.45 -15.09
C ASP A 51 6.69 0.07 -15.24
N GLU A 52 7.95 0.49 -15.35
CA GLU A 52 8.32 1.92 -15.38
C GLU A 52 7.82 2.67 -16.62
N ASN A 53 7.63 2.00 -17.75
CA ASN A 53 7.35 2.66 -19.02
C ASN A 53 5.85 2.70 -19.31
N THR A 54 5.16 1.61 -19.00
CA THR A 54 3.74 1.42 -19.27
C THR A 54 2.86 1.82 -18.09
N MET A 55 3.41 1.82 -16.86
CA MET A 55 2.66 1.95 -15.61
C MET A 55 1.60 0.86 -15.43
N GLU A 56 1.79 -0.30 -16.08
CA GLU A 56 0.96 -1.48 -15.87
C GLU A 56 1.40 -2.22 -14.61
N VAL A 57 0.42 -2.71 -13.84
CA VAL A 57 0.68 -3.56 -12.69
C VAL A 57 0.95 -4.98 -13.19
N LEU A 58 2.16 -5.45 -12.96
CA LEU A 58 2.65 -6.76 -13.41
C LEU A 58 2.29 -7.87 -12.42
N GLY A 59 2.09 -7.52 -11.14
CA GLY A 59 1.75 -8.46 -10.09
C GLY A 59 1.33 -7.77 -8.80
N ILE A 60 0.47 -8.45 -8.05
CA ILE A 60 -0.10 -8.00 -6.79
C ILE A 60 0.00 -9.15 -5.79
N ASP A 61 0.63 -8.90 -4.65
CA ASP A 61 0.48 -9.70 -3.45
C ASP A 61 -0.28 -8.87 -2.41
N TYR A 62 -1.14 -9.54 -1.63
CA TYR A 62 -1.91 -8.89 -0.59
C TYR A 62 -2.18 -9.83 0.57
N ARG A 63 -2.21 -9.26 1.77
CA ARG A 63 -2.43 -10.00 3.01
C ARG A 63 -3.18 -9.19 4.05
N PRO A 64 -4.05 -9.80 4.86
CA PRO A 64 -4.67 -9.12 5.99
C PRO A 64 -3.64 -8.56 6.95
N ILE A 65 -3.89 -7.37 7.49
CA ILE A 65 -3.08 -6.79 8.56
C ILE A 65 -3.27 -7.67 9.81
N PRO A 66 -2.20 -8.12 10.48
CA PRO A 66 -2.32 -8.90 11.70
C PRO A 66 -3.14 -8.16 12.76
N ILE A 67 -4.08 -8.86 13.40
CA ILE A 67 -4.97 -8.28 14.43
C ILE A 67 -4.18 -7.57 15.53
N ASN A 68 -3.03 -8.13 15.94
CA ASN A 68 -2.16 -7.52 16.95
C ASN A 68 -1.66 -6.12 16.53
N SER A 69 -1.44 -5.90 15.24
CA SER A 69 -1.04 -4.60 14.69
C SER A 69 -2.21 -3.60 14.61
N LEU A 70 -3.45 -4.09 14.49
CA LEU A 70 -4.66 -3.26 14.55
C LEU A 70 -4.96 -2.84 16.00
N LEU A 71 -4.85 -3.78 16.95
CA LEU A 71 -5.07 -3.53 18.37
C LEU A 71 -4.05 -2.54 18.95
N ALA A 72 -2.80 -2.54 18.46
CA ALA A 72 -1.77 -1.58 18.86
C ALA A 72 -2.06 -0.14 18.41
N LYS A 73 -2.99 0.07 17.45
CA LYS A 73 -3.43 1.40 16.99
C LYS A 73 -4.66 1.92 17.74
N LEU A 74 -5.31 1.09 18.58
CA LEU A 74 -6.43 1.52 19.39
C LEU A 74 -5.91 2.41 20.54
N PRO A 75 -6.56 3.54 20.84
CA PRO A 75 -6.25 4.31 22.04
C PRO A 75 -6.46 3.45 23.29
N GLU A 76 -5.57 3.60 24.27
CA GLU A 76 -5.50 2.78 25.51
C GLU A 76 -6.85 2.66 26.24
N ALA A 77 -7.78 3.60 26.05
CA ALA A 77 -9.11 3.64 26.64
C ALA A 77 -10.06 2.48 26.27
N VAL A 78 -9.71 1.61 25.32
CA VAL A 78 -10.52 0.43 24.93
C VAL A 78 -9.88 -0.89 25.39
N GLN A 79 -8.68 -0.85 25.99
CA GLN A 79 -7.96 -2.05 26.43
C GLN A 79 -8.31 -2.48 27.87
N ASP A 80 -9.21 -1.76 28.54
CA ASP A 80 -9.69 -2.10 29.88
C ASP A 80 -11.19 -2.47 29.83
N VAL A 81 -11.47 -3.71 29.46
CA VAL A 81 -12.72 -4.40 29.81
C VAL A 81 -12.34 -5.54 30.75
N SER A 82 -12.07 -5.14 31.99
CA SER A 82 -12.02 -5.99 33.17
C SER A 82 -13.43 -6.29 33.69
#